data_AF-A0A412GZ32-F1
#
_entry.id   AF-A0A412GZ32-F1
#
_cell.length_a   1.000
_cell.length_b   1.000
_cell.length_c   1.000
_cell.angle_alpha   90.00
_cell.angle_beta   90.00
_cell.angle_gamma   90.00
#
_symmetry.space_group_name_H-M   'P 1'
#
loop_
_entity.id
_entity.type
_entity.pdbx_description
1 polymer ?
#
loop_
_entity_poly.entity_id
_entity_poly.type
_entity_poly.pdbx_seq_one_letter_code
_entity_poly.pdbx_strand_id
1 'polypeptide(L)'
;MKLKRAYSPGEVLNMKIPRYEFTGDWQASIGNPAKSGVWIIWGASGNGKSSFVMQLAKYLCGFGRVIYDSLEESTGLSFQMSLKRHKMDEVRKRLVILDRESMDQLEERLQRRGSPGIVIIDSFQYSGLNYKTYKEFKERHPKKLFIFISHAEGSHPAGRSARKVEYDADVKIMVSCFKAWCKSRFMEKPGEPYVIWEEGAAKTLKDDNMEDYLNDGMGE
;
A
#
# COMPACT_ATOMS: atom_id res chain seq x y z
N MET A 1 -13.05 6.18 -29.74
CA MET A 1 -12.13 6.25 -28.58
C MET A 1 -11.10 7.33 -28.87
N LYS A 2 -10.96 8.37 -28.05
CA LYS A 2 -9.95 9.42 -28.31
C LYS A 2 -8.58 8.87 -27.91
N LEU A 3 -7.66 8.77 -28.87
CA LEU A 3 -6.31 8.28 -28.63
C LEU A 3 -5.61 9.18 -27.60
N LYS A 4 -4.92 8.56 -26.64
CA LYS A 4 -4.07 9.30 -25.70
C LYS A 4 -2.88 9.88 -26.48
N ARG A 5 -2.42 11.06 -26.08
CA ARG A 5 -1.22 11.70 -26.65
C ARG A 5 0.00 10.79 -26.43
N ALA A 6 0.82 10.63 -27.47
CA ALA A 6 2.15 10.05 -27.37
C ALA A 6 3.16 11.13 -26.91
N TYR A 7 4.20 10.71 -26.20
CA TYR A 7 5.25 11.58 -25.70
C TYR A 7 6.61 11.11 -26.18
N SER A 8 7.47 12.06 -26.56
CA SER A 8 8.89 11.84 -26.77
C SER A 8 9.64 11.67 -25.43
N PRO A 9 10.82 11.04 -25.41
CA PRO A 9 11.62 10.94 -24.20
C PRO A 9 11.91 12.29 -23.54
N GLY A 10 12.23 13.32 -24.33
CA GLY A 10 12.46 14.68 -23.83
C GLY A 10 11.22 15.30 -23.17
N GLU A 11 10.02 15.05 -23.69
CA GLU A 11 8.78 15.49 -23.04
C GLU A 11 8.57 14.76 -21.71
N VAL A 12 8.82 13.45 -21.65
CA VAL A 12 8.68 12.64 -20.42
C VAL A 12 9.64 13.11 -19.34
N LEU A 13 10.92 13.33 -19.68
CA LEU A 13 11.94 13.80 -18.74
C LEU A 13 11.62 15.19 -18.15
N ASN A 14 10.90 16.02 -18.91
CA ASN A 14 10.47 17.35 -18.46
C ASN A 14 9.11 17.33 -17.72
N MET A 15 8.44 16.18 -17.61
CA MET A 15 7.17 16.10 -16.88
C MET A 15 7.38 16.32 -15.39
N LYS A 16 6.59 17.24 -14.82
CA LYS A 16 6.52 17.42 -13.37
C LYS A 16 5.54 16.42 -12.78
N ILE A 17 6.03 15.23 -12.44
CA ILE A 17 5.23 14.19 -11.78
C ILE A 17 5.08 14.55 -10.29
N PRO A 18 3.84 14.72 -9.77
CA PRO A 18 3.64 14.99 -8.35
C PRO A 18 4.08 13.80 -7.51
N ARG A 19 4.89 14.06 -6.48
CA ARG A 19 5.38 13.05 -5.54
C ARG A 19 5.07 13.43 -4.09
N TYR A 20 5.07 12.45 -3.21
CA TYR A 20 5.12 12.68 -1.78
C TYR A 20 6.57 12.97 -1.37
N GLU A 21 6.76 13.97 -0.53
CA GLU A 21 8.05 14.30 0.08
C GLU A 21 8.10 13.58 1.43
N PHE A 22 8.42 12.29 1.39
CA PHE A 22 8.58 11.49 2.60
C PHE A 22 9.87 11.87 3.34
N THR A 23 9.91 11.56 4.63
CA THR A 23 11.01 11.93 5.53
C THR A 23 11.32 10.81 6.50
N GLY A 24 12.55 10.77 7.02
CA GLY A 24 12.98 9.79 8.02
C GLY A 24 12.88 8.36 7.49
N ASP A 25 12.48 7.42 8.35
CA ASP A 25 12.40 5.99 8.00
C ASP A 25 11.50 5.72 6.80
N TRP A 26 10.41 6.48 6.64
CA TRP A 26 9.54 6.35 5.46
C TRP A 26 10.27 6.65 4.15
N GLN A 27 11.13 7.67 4.16
CA GLN A 27 11.96 8.02 3.00
C GLN A 27 13.07 6.99 2.80
N ALA A 28 13.73 6.54 3.87
CA ALA A 28 14.79 5.53 3.80
C ALA A 28 14.27 4.20 3.26
N SER A 29 13.02 3.83 3.57
CA SER A 29 12.39 2.59 3.10
C SER A 29 11.75 2.68 1.72
N ILE A 30 11.01 3.76 1.43
CA ILE A 30 10.16 3.85 0.23
C ILE A 30 10.68 4.89 -0.79
N GLY A 31 11.45 5.88 -0.34
CA GLY A 31 11.82 7.04 -1.13
C GLY A 31 10.71 8.08 -1.19
N ASN A 32 10.65 8.82 -2.30
CA ASN A 32 9.67 9.89 -2.54
C ASN A 32 8.71 9.50 -3.68
N PRO A 33 7.70 8.65 -3.39
CA PRO A 33 6.88 8.02 -4.41
C PRO A 33 5.92 9.00 -5.09
N ALA A 34 5.52 8.67 -6.32
CA ALA A 34 4.48 9.41 -7.03
C ALA A 34 3.15 9.44 -6.23
N LYS A 35 2.38 10.52 -6.35
CA LYS A 35 1.09 10.68 -5.63
C LYS A 35 -0.02 9.75 -6.12
N SER A 36 0.19 9.11 -7.26
CA SER A 36 -0.70 8.14 -7.89
C SER A 36 0.07 6.89 -8.23
N GLY A 37 -0.60 5.74 -8.22
CA GLY A 37 0.03 4.46 -8.48
C GLY A 37 -0.64 3.34 -7.70
N VAL A 38 0.03 2.19 -7.68
CA VAL A 38 -0.45 1.02 -6.93
C VAL A 38 0.65 0.51 -6.01
N TRP A 39 0.31 0.33 -4.74
CA TRP A 39 1.15 -0.36 -3.77
C TRP A 39 0.46 -1.65 -3.33
N ILE A 40 1.26 -2.64 -2.98
CA ILE A 40 0.77 -3.87 -2.33
C ILE A 40 1.56 -4.16 -1.07
N ILE A 41 0.84 -4.51 0.00
CA ILE A 41 1.38 -4.87 1.31
C ILE A 41 0.91 -6.27 1.64
N TRP A 42 1.83 -7.18 1.98
CA TRP A 42 1.46 -8.52 2.41
C TRP A 42 2.36 -9.00 3.55
N GLY A 43 1.96 -10.08 4.20
CA GLY A 43 2.72 -10.68 5.28
C GLY A 43 1.90 -11.76 5.98
N ALA A 44 2.58 -12.74 6.56
CA ALA A 44 1.94 -13.76 7.36
C ALA A 44 1.30 -13.15 8.62
N SER A 45 0.26 -13.81 9.15
CA SER A 45 -0.43 -13.37 10.36
C SER A 45 0.54 -13.26 11.54
N GLY A 46 0.33 -12.26 12.41
CA GLY A 46 1.18 -12.05 13.59
C GLY A 46 2.49 -11.28 13.35
N ASN A 47 2.91 -11.02 12.11
CA ASN A 47 4.19 -10.36 11.81
C ASN A 47 4.18 -8.82 11.88
N GLY A 48 3.08 -8.21 12.31
CA GLY A 48 2.96 -6.75 12.43
C GLY A 48 2.35 -6.04 11.23
N LYS A 49 1.87 -6.75 10.20
CA LYS A 49 1.22 -6.18 8.99
C LYS A 49 0.18 -5.11 9.33
N SER A 50 -0.81 -5.45 10.16
CA SER A 50 -1.90 -4.51 10.50
C SER A 50 -1.38 -3.29 11.28
N SER A 51 -0.31 -3.43 12.07
CA SER A 51 0.31 -2.29 12.76
C SER A 51 1.06 -1.38 11.78
N PHE A 52 1.82 -1.95 10.84
CA PHE A 52 2.47 -1.19 9.78
C PHE A 52 1.47 -0.39 8.96
N VAL A 53 0.37 -1.03 8.53
CA VAL A 53 -0.67 -0.35 7.74
C VAL A 53 -1.26 0.83 8.52
N MET A 54 -1.52 0.69 9.82
CA MET A 54 -2.03 1.80 10.63
C MET A 54 -1.04 2.95 10.74
N GLN A 55 0.24 2.65 10.97
CA GLN A 55 1.31 3.66 10.98
C GLN A 55 1.41 4.37 9.63
N LEU A 56 1.37 3.62 8.53
CA LEU A 56 1.40 4.16 7.17
C LEU A 56 0.17 5.05 6.89
N ALA A 57 -1.04 4.58 7.22
CA ALA A 57 -2.27 5.34 7.03
C ALA A 57 -2.23 6.68 7.78
N LYS A 58 -1.73 6.66 9.03
CA LYS A 58 -1.53 7.85 9.84
C LYS A 58 -0.52 8.81 9.21
N TYR A 59 0.63 8.30 8.76
CA TYR A 59 1.66 9.10 8.08
C TYR A 59 1.13 9.74 6.80
N LEU A 60 0.42 8.96 5.98
CA LEU A 60 -0.22 9.42 4.74
C LEU A 60 -1.28 10.50 4.97
N CYS A 61 -1.98 10.48 6.11
CA CYS A 61 -2.87 11.57 6.50
C CYS A 61 -2.15 12.92 6.64
N GLY A 62 -0.82 12.95 6.81
CA GLY A 62 -0.02 14.18 6.75
C GLY A 62 -0.10 14.89 5.40
N PHE A 63 -0.26 14.12 4.31
CA PHE A 63 -0.24 14.61 2.93
C PHE A 63 -1.62 14.84 2.32
N GLY A 64 -2.68 14.28 2.90
CA GLY A 64 -4.03 14.41 2.37
C GLY A 64 -5.06 13.60 3.14
N ARG A 65 -6.28 13.52 2.58
CA ARG A 65 -7.30 12.60 3.10
C ARG A 65 -7.03 11.18 2.63
N VAL A 66 -7.27 10.22 3.51
CA VAL A 66 -7.04 8.79 3.28
C VAL A 66 -8.36 8.04 3.51
N ILE A 67 -8.74 7.19 2.57
CA ILE A 67 -9.77 6.16 2.78
C ILE A 67 -9.08 4.90 3.28
N TYR A 68 -9.64 4.29 4.32
CA TYR A 68 -9.33 2.94 4.77
C TYR A 68 -10.60 2.10 4.70
N ASP A 69 -10.64 1.15 3.79
CA ASP A 69 -11.77 0.22 3.65
C ASP A 69 -11.42 -1.11 4.30
N SER A 70 -12.05 -1.38 5.46
CA SER A 70 -11.85 -2.61 6.24
C SER A 70 -12.83 -3.68 5.78
N LEU A 71 -12.49 -4.36 4.68
CA LEU A 71 -13.23 -5.50 4.13
C LEU A 71 -13.09 -6.75 5.00
N GLU A 72 -11.89 -6.98 5.55
CA GLU A 72 -11.55 -8.17 6.33
C GLU A 72 -12.06 -8.07 7.78
N GLU A 73 -11.54 -7.11 8.56
CA GLU A 73 -11.78 -7.03 10.01
C GLU A 73 -13.07 -6.27 10.43
N SER A 74 -13.87 -5.74 9.48
CA SER A 74 -15.00 -4.83 9.78
C SER A 74 -14.57 -3.67 10.71
N THR A 75 -15.53 -2.96 11.30
CA THR A 75 -15.34 -1.99 12.39
C THR A 75 -15.41 -2.65 13.77
N GLY A 76 -14.94 -3.90 13.88
CA GLY A 76 -15.00 -4.70 15.10
C GLY A 76 -14.04 -4.27 16.22
N LEU A 77 -14.07 -5.01 17.35
CA LEU A 77 -13.27 -4.71 18.53
C LEU A 77 -11.75 -4.70 18.25
N SER A 78 -11.26 -5.63 17.42
CA SER A 78 -9.84 -5.68 17.02
C SER A 78 -9.42 -4.39 16.33
N PHE A 79 -10.24 -3.92 15.39
CA PHE A 79 -10.00 -2.69 14.65
C PHE A 79 -10.03 -1.48 15.59
N GLN A 80 -11.01 -1.39 16.49
CA GLN A 80 -11.06 -0.33 17.50
C GLN A 80 -9.82 -0.31 18.40
N MET A 81 -9.34 -1.47 18.84
CA MET A 81 -8.10 -1.59 19.62
C MET A 81 -6.88 -1.13 18.81
N SER A 82 -6.84 -1.45 17.51
CA SER A 82 -5.78 -1.02 16.61
C SER A 82 -5.74 0.51 16.44
N LEU A 83 -6.91 1.14 16.22
CA LEU A 83 -7.05 2.59 16.13
C LEU A 83 -6.57 3.29 17.41
N LYS A 84 -6.94 2.76 18.59
CA LYS A 84 -6.50 3.28 19.88
C LYS A 84 -4.99 3.14 20.07
N ARG A 85 -4.44 1.95 19.79
CA ARG A 85 -2.99 1.67 19.91
C ARG A 85 -2.15 2.65 19.11
N HIS A 86 -2.62 3.04 17.92
CA HIS A 86 -1.91 3.93 17.00
C HIS A 86 -2.33 5.41 17.11
N LYS A 87 -3.20 5.75 18.08
CA LYS A 87 -3.72 7.12 18.30
C LYS A 87 -4.27 7.73 17.02
N MET A 88 -5.17 7.02 16.33
CA MET A 88 -5.72 7.45 15.04
C MET A 88 -6.71 8.62 15.18
N ASP A 89 -7.12 8.94 16.41
CA ASP A 89 -7.94 10.12 16.73
C ASP A 89 -7.23 11.45 16.41
N GLU A 90 -5.90 11.46 16.39
CA GLU A 90 -5.06 12.59 15.97
C GLU A 90 -5.29 12.96 14.49
N VAL A 91 -5.69 11.99 13.66
CA VAL A 91 -5.93 12.18 12.22
C VAL A 91 -7.39 12.05 11.82
N ARG A 92 -8.33 12.09 12.79
CA ARG A 92 -9.78 11.86 12.57
C ARG A 92 -10.46 12.72 11.49
N LYS A 93 -9.93 13.91 11.20
CA LYS A 93 -10.47 14.81 10.16
C LYS A 93 -10.00 14.42 8.74
N ARG A 94 -8.97 13.58 8.63
CA ARG A 94 -8.30 13.21 7.38
C ARG A 94 -8.45 11.74 7.04
N LEU A 95 -8.62 10.88 8.04
CA LEU A 95 -8.90 9.46 7.86
C LEU A 95 -10.41 9.21 7.73
N VAL A 96 -10.81 8.53 6.67
CA VAL A 96 -12.18 8.07 6.43
C VAL A 96 -12.17 6.54 6.48
N ILE A 97 -12.92 5.98 7.42
CA ILE A 97 -13.00 4.52 7.63
C ILE A 97 -14.30 4.03 6.99
N LEU A 98 -14.20 3.02 6.14
CA LEU A 98 -15.32 2.34 5.52
C LEU A 98 -15.42 0.93 6.09
N ASP A 99 -16.65 0.47 6.33
CA ASP A 99 -16.95 -0.84 6.91
C ASP A 99 -17.44 -1.78 5.81
N ARG A 100 -16.50 -2.55 5.25
CA ARG A 100 -16.79 -3.54 4.20
C ARG A 100 -17.57 -2.98 3.01
N GLU A 101 -17.24 -1.77 2.55
CA GLU A 101 -17.89 -1.23 1.35
C GLU A 101 -17.47 -2.06 0.14
N SER A 102 -18.44 -2.47 -0.68
CA SER A 102 -18.11 -3.22 -1.90
C SER A 102 -17.31 -2.36 -2.87
N MET A 103 -16.58 -2.98 -3.80
CA MET A 103 -15.83 -2.23 -4.82
C MET A 103 -16.71 -1.31 -5.67
N ASP A 104 -18.00 -1.63 -5.82
CA ASP A 104 -18.97 -0.78 -6.52
C ASP A 104 -19.36 0.45 -5.68
N GLN A 105 -19.55 0.29 -4.37
CA GLN A 105 -19.81 1.40 -3.46
C GLN A 105 -18.59 2.32 -3.32
N LEU A 106 -17.39 1.72 -3.22
CA LEU A 106 -16.13 2.44 -3.22
C LEU A 106 -15.96 3.22 -4.53
N GLU A 107 -16.27 2.61 -5.67
CA GLU A 107 -16.26 3.29 -6.96
C GLU A 107 -17.16 4.53 -6.98
N GLU A 108 -18.42 4.41 -6.54
CA GLU A 108 -19.35 5.53 -6.48
C GLU A 108 -18.80 6.68 -5.61
N ARG A 109 -18.18 6.34 -4.47
CA ARG A 109 -17.53 7.30 -3.58
C ARG A 109 -16.35 8.00 -4.26
N LEU A 110 -15.55 7.27 -5.03
CA LEU A 110 -14.36 7.80 -5.69
C LEU A 110 -14.70 8.69 -6.88
N GLN A 111 -15.86 8.51 -7.53
CA GLN A 111 -16.35 9.37 -8.60
C GLN A 111 -16.77 10.78 -8.12
N ARG A 112 -17.07 10.93 -6.82
CA ARG A 112 -17.47 12.22 -6.26
C ARG A 112 -16.33 13.24 -6.33
N ARG A 113 -16.68 14.50 -6.66
CA ARG A 113 -15.72 15.60 -6.74
C ARG A 113 -14.98 15.76 -5.40
N GLY A 114 -13.65 15.77 -5.47
CA GLY A 114 -12.81 15.93 -4.29
C GLY A 114 -12.67 14.68 -3.44
N SER A 115 -13.09 13.49 -3.91
CA SER A 115 -12.85 12.23 -3.22
C SER A 115 -11.36 12.08 -2.82
N PRO A 116 -11.06 11.49 -1.65
CA PRO A 116 -9.68 11.28 -1.17
C PRO A 116 -8.73 10.71 -2.25
N GLY A 117 -7.49 11.17 -2.25
CA GLY A 117 -6.49 10.78 -3.25
C GLY A 117 -5.77 9.47 -2.92
N ILE A 118 -5.88 9.02 -1.67
CA ILE A 118 -5.22 7.83 -1.13
C ILE A 118 -6.31 6.87 -0.65
N VAL A 119 -6.24 5.62 -1.10
CA VAL A 119 -7.24 4.60 -0.81
C VAL A 119 -6.53 3.32 -0.41
N ILE A 120 -6.78 2.88 0.83
CA ILE A 120 -6.28 1.61 1.38
C ILE A 120 -7.45 0.62 1.37
N ILE A 121 -7.21 -0.55 0.78
CA ILE A 121 -8.21 -1.63 0.64
C ILE A 121 -7.68 -2.85 1.43
N ASP A 122 -8.34 -3.16 2.54
CA ASP A 122 -7.94 -4.20 3.49
C ASP A 122 -8.99 -5.33 3.57
N SER A 123 -8.91 -6.40 2.78
CA SER A 123 -7.79 -6.83 1.95
C SER A 123 -8.23 -7.24 0.54
N PHE A 124 -7.25 -7.43 -0.35
CA PHE A 124 -7.45 -7.77 -1.76
C PHE A 124 -8.31 -9.02 -1.94
N GLN A 125 -8.13 -10.04 -1.10
CA GLN A 125 -8.91 -11.29 -1.17
C GLN A 125 -10.41 -11.05 -0.91
N TYR A 126 -10.75 -10.08 -0.06
CA TYR A 126 -12.15 -9.74 0.27
C TYR A 126 -12.76 -8.73 -0.72
N SER A 127 -11.95 -8.09 -1.57
CA SER A 127 -12.44 -7.14 -2.58
C SER A 127 -13.21 -7.81 -3.74
N GLY A 128 -13.04 -9.12 -3.94
CA GLY A 128 -13.58 -9.85 -5.09
C GLY A 128 -12.93 -9.48 -6.42
N LEU A 129 -11.87 -8.66 -6.43
CA LEU A 129 -11.18 -8.28 -7.64
C LEU A 129 -10.39 -9.45 -8.24
N ASN A 130 -10.48 -9.56 -9.56
CA ASN A 130 -9.51 -10.32 -10.35
C ASN A 130 -8.59 -9.32 -11.07
N TYR A 131 -7.54 -9.82 -11.73
CA TYR A 131 -6.57 -8.93 -12.38
C TYR A 131 -7.18 -7.99 -13.44
N LYS A 132 -8.22 -8.44 -14.17
CA LYS A 132 -8.91 -7.60 -15.17
C LYS A 132 -9.67 -6.48 -14.48
N THR A 133 -10.51 -6.80 -13.50
CA THR A 133 -11.34 -5.79 -12.80
C THR A 133 -10.49 -4.85 -11.96
N TYR A 134 -9.39 -5.33 -11.37
CA TYR A 134 -8.36 -4.51 -10.74
C TYR A 134 -7.77 -3.48 -11.72
N LYS A 135 -7.37 -3.93 -12.93
CA LYS A 135 -6.77 -3.05 -13.94
C LYS A 135 -7.75 -1.96 -14.38
N GLU A 136 -8.99 -2.36 -14.66
CA GLU A 136 -10.08 -1.44 -15.02
C GLU A 136 -10.39 -0.44 -13.89
N PHE A 137 -10.32 -0.88 -12.63
CA PHE A 137 -10.50 -0.02 -11.46
C PHE A 137 -9.39 1.04 -11.36
N LYS A 138 -8.10 0.64 -11.39
CA LYS A 138 -7.01 1.63 -11.28
C LYS A 138 -6.97 2.60 -12.48
N GLU A 139 -7.30 2.13 -13.69
CA GLU A 139 -7.24 2.94 -14.91
C GLU A 139 -8.33 4.01 -14.98
N ARG A 140 -9.46 3.81 -14.30
CA ARG A 140 -10.50 4.82 -14.13
C ARG A 140 -10.08 5.95 -13.18
N HIS A 141 -9.13 5.69 -12.28
CA HIS A 141 -8.67 6.62 -11.25
C HIS A 141 -7.16 6.92 -11.36
N PRO A 142 -6.66 7.40 -12.51
CA PRO A 142 -5.21 7.49 -12.78
C PRO A 142 -4.47 8.51 -11.91
N LYS A 143 -5.18 9.31 -11.12
CA LYS A 143 -4.63 10.34 -10.21
C LYS A 143 -4.65 9.92 -8.75
N LYS A 144 -5.06 8.69 -8.44
CA LYS A 144 -5.16 8.17 -7.08
C LYS A 144 -4.04 7.18 -6.78
N LEU A 145 -3.68 7.10 -5.51
CA LEU A 145 -2.85 6.05 -4.96
C LEU A 145 -3.76 4.97 -4.37
N PHE A 146 -3.62 3.74 -4.85
CA PHE A 146 -4.27 2.57 -4.28
C PHE A 146 -3.25 1.72 -3.53
N ILE A 147 -3.58 1.36 -2.29
CA ILE A 147 -2.75 0.49 -1.45
C ILE A 147 -3.58 -0.74 -1.13
N PHE A 148 -3.20 -1.88 -1.70
CA PHE A 148 -3.86 -3.15 -1.44
C PHE A 148 -3.13 -3.91 -0.35
N ILE A 149 -3.87 -4.34 0.67
CA ILE A 149 -3.34 -5.26 1.66
C ILE A 149 -3.72 -6.66 1.22
N SER A 150 -2.83 -7.62 1.41
CA SER A 150 -3.04 -9.01 1.00
C SER A 150 -2.56 -9.94 2.12
N HIS A 151 -3.19 -11.10 2.21
CA HIS A 151 -2.57 -12.25 2.87
C HIS A 151 -1.29 -12.67 2.14
N ALA A 152 -0.47 -13.49 2.78
CA ALA A 152 0.74 -14.07 2.20
C ALA A 152 0.58 -15.57 1.96
N GLU A 153 1.23 -16.06 0.91
CA GLU A 153 1.47 -17.46 0.59
C GLU A 153 2.98 -17.61 0.33
N GLY A 154 3.71 -18.08 1.35
CA GLY A 154 5.17 -17.99 1.37
C GLY A 154 5.64 -16.53 1.34
N SER A 155 6.60 -16.22 0.47
CA SER A 155 7.15 -14.89 0.25
C SER A 155 6.28 -13.96 -0.61
N HIS A 156 5.15 -14.43 -1.13
CA HIS A 156 4.31 -13.69 -2.09
C HIS A 156 2.91 -13.37 -1.54
N PRO A 157 2.19 -12.39 -2.12
CA PRO A 157 0.77 -12.19 -1.87
C PRO A 157 -0.06 -13.41 -2.26
N ALA A 158 -1.02 -13.78 -1.41
CA ALA A 158 -1.83 -14.98 -1.58
C ALA A 158 -2.74 -14.90 -2.82
N GLY A 159 -2.64 -15.92 -3.68
CA GLY A 159 -3.49 -16.09 -4.84
C GLY A 159 -3.00 -15.39 -6.11
N ARG A 160 -3.37 -15.99 -7.26
CA ARG A 160 -2.89 -15.62 -8.59
C ARG A 160 -3.12 -14.15 -8.96
N SER A 161 -4.26 -13.58 -8.57
CA SER A 161 -4.59 -12.19 -8.86
C SER A 161 -3.70 -11.23 -8.07
N ALA A 162 -3.50 -11.47 -6.76
CA ALA A 162 -2.65 -10.63 -5.91
C ALA A 162 -1.19 -10.67 -6.36
N ARG A 163 -0.69 -11.84 -6.79
CA ARG A 163 0.65 -11.96 -7.38
C ARG A 163 0.80 -11.14 -8.68
N LYS A 164 -0.24 -11.05 -9.50
CA LYS A 164 -0.20 -10.16 -10.68
C LYS A 164 -0.22 -8.68 -10.29
N VAL A 165 -0.94 -8.32 -9.23
CA VAL A 165 -0.89 -6.95 -8.67
C VAL A 165 0.50 -6.65 -8.11
N GLU A 166 1.17 -7.61 -7.48
CA GLU A 166 2.56 -7.48 -7.02
C GLU A 166 3.51 -7.10 -8.16
N TYR A 167 3.40 -7.74 -9.33
CA TYR A 167 4.22 -7.39 -10.49
C TYR A 167 3.89 -5.98 -11.05
N ASP A 168 2.62 -5.59 -11.06
CA ASP A 168 2.16 -4.29 -11.56
C ASP A 168 2.45 -3.13 -10.61
N ALA A 169 2.60 -3.38 -9.31
CA ALA A 169 2.77 -2.36 -8.28
C ALA A 169 4.09 -1.57 -8.39
N ASP A 170 3.98 -0.28 -8.05
CA ASP A 170 5.09 0.67 -7.97
C ASP A 170 5.90 0.53 -6.67
N VAL A 171 5.22 0.13 -5.59
CA VAL A 171 5.84 -0.18 -4.29
C VAL A 171 5.29 -1.50 -3.77
N LYS A 172 6.20 -2.41 -3.43
CA LYS A 172 5.89 -3.76 -2.93
C LYS A 172 6.44 -3.88 -1.52
N ILE A 173 5.60 -4.26 -0.57
CA ILE A 173 5.95 -4.24 0.85
C ILE A 173 5.63 -5.58 1.49
N MET A 174 6.67 -6.36 1.77
CA MET A 174 6.55 -7.58 2.55
C MET A 174 6.79 -7.28 4.02
N VAL A 175 5.81 -7.59 4.87
CA VAL A 175 5.93 -7.47 6.32
C VAL A 175 6.26 -8.83 6.92
N SER A 176 7.46 -8.96 7.48
CA SER A 176 7.89 -10.13 8.24
C SER A 176 8.66 -9.68 9.48
N CYS A 177 8.51 -10.41 10.59
CA CYS A 177 9.27 -10.20 11.82
C CYS A 177 9.26 -8.74 12.30
N PHE A 178 8.09 -8.08 12.25
CA PHE A 178 7.91 -6.67 12.65
C PHE A 178 8.79 -5.68 11.88
N LYS A 179 9.19 -6.04 10.66
CA LYS A 179 9.84 -5.16 9.68
C LYS A 179 9.07 -5.16 8.38
N ALA A 180 9.00 -4.00 7.73
CA ALA A 180 8.43 -3.86 6.39
C ALA A 180 9.56 -3.69 5.36
N TRP A 181 9.70 -4.68 4.48
CA TRP A 181 10.70 -4.76 3.43
C TRP A 181 10.12 -4.17 2.15
N CYS A 182 10.60 -2.97 1.81
CA CYS A 182 10.05 -2.16 0.74
C CYS A 182 10.90 -2.31 -0.54
N LYS A 183 10.31 -2.87 -1.60
CA LYS A 183 10.83 -2.77 -2.97
C LYS A 183 10.09 -1.65 -3.68
N SER A 184 10.75 -0.51 -3.83
CA SER A 184 10.17 0.72 -4.40
C SER A 184 10.84 1.08 -5.72
N ARG A 185 10.05 1.43 -6.74
CA ARG A 185 10.57 1.97 -8.02
C ARG A 185 11.12 3.40 -7.90
N PHE A 186 11.00 4.01 -6.71
CA PHE A 186 11.38 5.40 -6.46
C PHE A 186 12.70 5.51 -5.69
N MET A 187 13.48 4.43 -5.70
CA MET A 187 14.76 4.31 -5.00
C MET A 187 15.85 3.86 -5.98
N GLU A 188 17.03 4.47 -5.90
CA GLU A 188 18.20 4.07 -6.70
C GLU A 188 18.94 2.86 -6.10
N LYS A 189 18.73 2.61 -4.81
CA LYS A 189 19.30 1.49 -4.05
C LYS A 189 18.19 0.81 -3.26
N PRO A 190 18.34 -0.48 -2.89
CA PRO A 190 17.40 -1.11 -1.98
C PRO A 190 17.18 -0.26 -0.72
N GLY A 191 15.92 0.02 -0.41
CA GLY A 191 15.56 0.80 0.79
C GLY A 191 15.85 0.02 2.07
N GLU A 192 16.05 0.74 3.16
CA GLU A 192 16.17 0.13 4.48
C GLU A 192 14.81 -0.40 4.95
N PRO A 193 14.74 -1.56 5.63
CA PRO A 193 13.47 -2.04 6.15
C PRO A 193 12.92 -1.08 7.21
N TYR A 194 11.64 -0.75 7.11
CA TYR A 194 10.98 0.05 8.14
C TYR A 194 10.73 -0.83 9.36
N VAL A 195 11.24 -0.44 10.54
CA VAL A 195 11.03 -1.20 11.77
C VAL A 195 9.68 -0.82 12.39
N ILE A 196 8.76 -1.78 12.44
CA ILE A 196 7.39 -1.58 12.93
C ILE A 196 7.35 -1.61 14.45
N TRP A 197 8.13 -2.52 15.04
CA TRP A 197 8.25 -2.72 16.48
C TRP A 197 9.66 -3.26 16.82
N GLU A 198 10.48 -2.42 17.44
CA GLU A 198 11.88 -2.71 17.76
C GLU A 198 12.05 -3.97 18.62
N GLU A 199 11.32 -4.07 19.75
CA GLU A 199 11.46 -5.21 20.65
C GLU A 199 10.95 -6.51 20.03
N GLY A 200 9.98 -6.43 19.12
CA GLY A 200 9.51 -7.58 18.35
C GLY A 200 10.55 -8.05 17.35
N ALA A 201 11.08 -7.10 16.57
CA ALA A 201 12.08 -7.35 15.55
C ALA A 201 13.41 -7.89 16.12
N ALA A 202 13.77 -7.49 17.35
CA ALA A 202 14.96 -7.98 18.03
C ALA A 202 14.82 -9.43 18.54
N LYS A 203 13.59 -9.91 18.78
CA LYS A 203 13.33 -11.27 19.32
C LYS A 203 13.21 -12.33 18.24
N THR A 204 12.99 -11.95 16.99
CA THR A 204 12.89 -12.86 15.86
C THR A 204 14.28 -13.23 15.35
N LEU A 205 14.63 -14.52 15.43
CA LEU A 205 15.81 -15.09 14.76
C LEU A 205 15.62 -15.02 13.22
N LYS A 206 16.72 -15.02 12.45
CA LYS A 206 16.74 -14.90 10.98
C LYS A 206 15.63 -15.72 10.32
N ASP A 207 14.84 -15.09 9.44
CA ASP A 207 13.75 -15.71 8.67
C ASP A 207 14.27 -16.11 7.29
N ASP A 208 14.30 -17.41 6.99
CA ASP A 208 14.79 -17.96 5.72
C ASP A 208 13.99 -17.43 4.50
N ASN A 209 12.72 -17.06 4.68
CA ASN A 209 11.91 -16.47 3.60
C ASN A 209 12.38 -15.08 3.15
N MET A 210 13.22 -14.43 3.96
CA MET A 210 13.74 -13.10 3.71
C MET A 210 14.90 -13.10 2.73
N GLU A 211 15.80 -14.09 2.82
CA GLU A 211 16.90 -14.23 1.86
C GLU A 211 16.34 -14.47 0.46
N ASP A 212 15.33 -15.34 0.34
CA ASP A 212 14.63 -15.58 -0.91
C ASP A 212 13.92 -14.32 -1.43
N TYR A 213 13.22 -13.58 -0.57
CA TYR A 213 12.55 -12.35 -0.99
C TYR A 213 13.53 -11.26 -1.43
N LEU A 214 14.65 -11.06 -0.74
CA LEU A 214 15.64 -10.06 -1.12
C LEU A 214 16.33 -10.42 -2.44
N ASN A 215 16.52 -11.71 -2.71
CA ASN A 215 17.13 -12.21 -3.93
C ASN A 215 16.15 -12.22 -5.13
N ASP A 216 14.84 -12.42 -4.91
CA ASP A 216 13.80 -12.50 -5.95
C ASP A 216 13.32 -11.12 -6.46
N GLY A 217 14.23 -10.22 -6.83
CA GLY A 217 13.82 -8.89 -7.32
C GLY A 217 14.90 -7.92 -7.78
N MET A 218 16.16 -8.35 -7.88
CA MET A 218 17.25 -7.53 -8.41
C MET A 218 17.45 -7.68 -9.93
N GLY A 219 16.39 -8.02 -10.68
CA GLY A 219 16.44 -7.98 -12.14
C GLY A 219 16.24 -6.56 -12.64
N GLU A 220 17.28 -5.99 -13.25
CA GLU A 220 17.15 -4.86 -14.20
C GLU A 220 16.16 -5.19 -15.33
#